data_AF-A0A351JVL0-F1
#
_entry.id   AF-A0A351JVL0-F1
#
_cell.length_a   1.000
_cell.length_b   1.000
_cell.length_c   1.000
_cell.angle_alpha   90.00
_cell.angle_beta   90.00
_cell.angle_gamma   90.00
#
_symmetry.space_group_name_H-M   'P 1'
#
loop_
_entity.id
_entity.type
_entity.pdbx_description
1 polymer ?
#
loop_
_entity_poly.entity_id
_entity_poly.type
_entity_poly.pdbx_seq_one_letter_code
_entity_poly.pdbx_strand_id
1 'polypeptide(L)'
;MARTVRVVLDGQEARGYAGQTILSLCTDCGIEVPTLCHDPHLSIHGGCSLCLVEVKGARTLVRACVTEIVPGMEIRTDTDRVRLSRQTDLELLLSDHVGDCRPPCTLACPARGDVQGYVNLAAQGRYAESLAALHENVTLPASIGRVCPAPCEEVCRRNFVDEAPVSIREIKRLVGDRCLETGDLGPIPRIAENGGSVAIVGGGLGG
;
A
#
# COMPACT_ATOMS: atom_id res chain seq x y z
N MET A 1 16.43 3.16 30.88
CA MET A 1 16.65 1.74 31.22
C MET A 1 18.12 1.40 30.98
N ALA A 2 18.70 0.45 31.71
CA ALA A 2 20.09 0.02 31.49
C ALA A 2 20.15 -1.15 30.50
N ARG A 3 21.13 -1.17 29.59
CA ARG A 3 21.38 -2.30 28.68
C ARG A 3 22.09 -3.42 29.43
N THR A 4 21.33 -4.37 29.96
CA THR A 4 21.82 -5.45 30.83
C THR A 4 21.90 -6.81 30.16
N VAL A 5 21.20 -7.03 29.05
CA VAL A 5 21.18 -8.32 28.35
C VAL A 5 22.35 -8.40 27.38
N ARG A 6 23.28 -9.33 27.63
CA ARG A 6 24.43 -9.58 26.75
C ARG A 6 24.11 -10.64 25.71
N VAL A 7 24.39 -10.33 24.45
CA VAL A 7 24.28 -11.26 23.32
C VAL A 7 25.50 -11.12 22.41
N VAL A 8 25.70 -12.10 21.53
CA VAL A 8 26.69 -12.05 20.44
C VAL A 8 25.93 -11.87 19.14
N LEU A 9 26.16 -10.77 18.44
CA LEU A 9 25.50 -10.42 17.18
C LEU A 9 26.57 -10.34 16.08
N ASP A 10 26.49 -11.24 15.10
CA ASP A 10 27.45 -11.35 14.00
C ASP A 10 28.92 -11.41 14.46
N GLY A 11 29.15 -12.10 15.57
CA GLY A 11 30.47 -12.26 16.19
C GLY A 11 30.92 -11.10 17.09
N GLN A 12 30.13 -10.03 17.20
CA GLN A 12 30.40 -8.90 18.09
C GLN A 12 29.56 -8.96 19.36
N GLU A 13 30.12 -8.55 20.50
CA GLU A 13 29.33 -8.42 21.73
C GLU A 13 28.39 -7.22 21.63
N ALA A 14 27.10 -7.46 21.82
CA ALA A 14 26.07 -6.44 21.87
C ALA A 14 25.34 -6.48 23.22
N ARG A 15 24.82 -5.33 23.64
CA ARG A 15 24.00 -5.20 24.84
C ARG A 15 22.67 -4.57 24.51
N GLY A 16 21.58 -5.23 24.92
CA GLY A 16 20.22 -4.73 24.76
C GLY A 16 19.46 -4.60 26.06
N TYR A 17 18.20 -4.20 25.95
CA TYR A 17 17.26 -4.10 27.05
C TYR A 17 16.49 -5.42 27.24
N ALA A 18 16.03 -5.69 28.46
CA ALA A 18 15.11 -6.80 28.70
C ALA A 18 13.79 -6.56 27.95
N GLY A 19 13.26 -7.59 27.28
CA GLY A 19 12.07 -7.49 26.43
C GLY A 19 12.31 -6.83 25.06
N GLN A 20 13.55 -6.47 24.71
CA GLN A 20 13.87 -5.96 23.38
C GLN A 20 13.84 -7.10 22.36
N THR A 21 13.26 -6.86 21.18
CA THR A 21 13.31 -7.83 20.08
C THR A 21 14.70 -7.87 19.44
N ILE A 22 15.03 -8.98 18.78
CA ILE A 22 16.27 -9.08 18.01
C ILE A 22 16.34 -7.98 16.94
N LEU A 23 15.22 -7.68 16.25
CA LEU A 23 15.17 -6.62 15.23
C LEU A 23 15.54 -5.26 15.82
N SER A 24 14.93 -4.87 16.94
CA SER A 24 15.24 -3.59 17.59
C SER A 24 16.69 -3.53 18.08
N LEU A 25 17.26 -4.66 18.53
CA LEU A 25 18.68 -4.72 18.87
C LEU A 25 19.56 -4.52 17.63
N CYS A 26 19.25 -5.19 16.51
CA CYS A 26 19.99 -5.01 15.27
C CYS A 26 19.97 -3.55 14.82
N THR A 27 18.80 -2.90 14.84
CA THR A 27 18.67 -1.46 14.53
C THR A 27 19.53 -0.59 15.45
N ASP A 28 19.51 -0.84 16.77
CA ASP A 28 20.34 -0.13 17.76
C ASP A 28 21.85 -0.29 17.50
N CYS A 29 22.25 -1.43 16.92
CA CYS A 29 23.63 -1.75 16.55
C CYS A 29 24.00 -1.35 15.12
N GLY A 30 23.09 -0.73 14.37
CA GLY A 30 23.31 -0.32 12.97
C GLY A 30 23.33 -1.48 11.97
N ILE A 31 22.80 -2.64 12.34
CA ILE A 31 22.65 -3.80 11.46
C ILE A 31 21.25 -3.79 10.86
N GLU A 32 21.19 -3.74 9.54
CA GLU A 32 19.94 -3.74 8.80
C GLU A 32 19.43 -5.17 8.60
N VAL A 33 18.29 -5.47 9.19
CA VAL A 33 17.54 -6.72 8.96
C VAL A 33 16.27 -6.35 8.17
N PRO A 34 16.07 -6.88 6.96
CA PRO A 34 14.97 -6.46 6.11
C PRO A 34 13.61 -6.85 6.70
N THR A 35 12.63 -5.96 6.55
CA THR A 35 11.25 -6.19 6.98
C THR A 35 10.26 -5.57 5.99
N LEU A 36 9.14 -6.25 5.74
CA LEU A 36 8.01 -5.67 4.99
C LEU A 36 6.79 -5.40 5.88
N CYS A 37 6.51 -6.29 6.84
CA CYS A 37 5.30 -6.19 7.67
C CYS A 37 5.53 -5.55 9.05
N HIS A 38 6.74 -5.09 9.35
CA HIS A 38 7.06 -4.45 10.62
C HIS A 38 7.07 -2.94 10.42
N ASP A 39 6.29 -2.24 11.23
CA ASP A 39 6.25 -0.78 11.30
C ASP A 39 6.26 -0.36 12.77
N PRO A 40 7.12 0.60 13.20
CA PRO A 40 7.20 1.03 14.60
C PRO A 40 5.90 1.60 15.18
N HIS A 41 4.96 2.03 14.34
CA HIS A 41 3.67 2.61 14.72
C HIS A 41 2.55 1.57 14.77
N LEU A 42 2.81 0.31 14.40
CA LEU A 42 1.82 -0.76 14.35
C LEU A 42 2.17 -1.90 15.32
N SER A 43 1.18 -2.75 15.61
CA SER A 43 1.41 -3.98 16.38
C SER A 43 2.30 -4.97 15.64
N ILE A 44 3.10 -5.73 16.39
CA ILE A 44 4.03 -6.71 15.80
C ILE A 44 3.23 -7.91 15.24
N HIS A 45 3.33 -8.14 13.92
CA HIS A 45 2.65 -9.24 13.23
C HIS A 45 3.55 -10.45 12.93
N GLY A 46 4.76 -10.19 12.43
CA GLY A 46 5.71 -11.24 12.04
C GLY A 46 5.32 -12.08 10.82
N GLY A 47 4.45 -11.58 9.93
CA GLY A 47 3.90 -12.37 8.81
C GLY A 47 4.83 -12.51 7.58
N CYS A 48 5.70 -11.54 7.28
CA CYS A 48 6.45 -11.53 6.02
C CYS A 48 7.68 -12.44 5.97
N SER A 49 8.17 -12.95 7.11
CA SER A 49 9.39 -13.78 7.22
C SER A 49 10.72 -13.19 6.71
N LEU A 50 10.76 -11.96 6.17
CA LEU A 50 12.04 -11.38 5.71
C LEU A 50 13.02 -11.07 6.85
N CYS A 51 12.51 -10.88 8.07
CA CYS A 51 13.33 -10.62 9.25
C CYS A 51 13.98 -11.87 9.84
N LEU A 52 13.97 -13.01 9.15
CA LEU A 52 14.55 -14.25 9.67
C LEU A 52 16.03 -14.08 9.95
N VAL A 53 16.48 -14.62 11.08
CA VAL A 53 17.88 -14.65 11.51
C VAL A 53 18.19 -16.03 12.10
N GLU A 54 19.46 -16.39 12.13
CA GLU A 54 19.90 -17.64 12.71
C GLU A 54 20.33 -17.42 14.16
N VAL A 55 19.80 -18.23 15.07
CA VAL A 55 20.22 -18.23 16.47
C VAL A 55 20.89 -19.57 16.77
N LYS A 56 22.11 -19.53 17.32
CA LYS A 56 22.85 -20.75 17.65
C LYS A 56 22.06 -21.63 18.62
N GLY A 57 21.92 -22.90 18.27
CA GLY A 57 21.13 -23.87 19.04
C GLY A 57 19.63 -23.90 18.70
N ALA A 58 19.13 -22.93 17.93
CA ALA A 58 17.76 -22.98 17.42
C ALA A 58 17.66 -23.98 16.26
N ARG A 59 16.59 -24.79 16.26
CA ARG A 59 16.33 -25.77 15.20
C ARG A 59 16.00 -25.11 13.86
N THR A 60 15.23 -24.02 13.91
CA THR A 60 14.77 -23.24 12.76
C THR A 60 15.31 -21.82 12.83
N LEU A 61 15.28 -21.11 11.70
CA LEU A 61 15.46 -19.66 11.71
C LEU A 61 14.34 -19.02 12.54
N VAL A 62 14.66 -17.91 13.20
CA VAL A 62 13.72 -17.19 14.08
C VAL A 62 13.43 -15.82 13.50
N ARG A 63 12.22 -15.31 13.75
CA ARG A 63 11.80 -13.99 13.27
C ARG A 63 12.34 -12.92 14.20
N ALA A 64 13.22 -12.06 13.69
CA ALA A 64 13.85 -11.02 14.50
C ALA A 64 12.83 -10.00 15.06
N CYS A 65 11.75 -9.71 14.33
CA CYS A 65 10.75 -8.71 14.73
C CYS A 65 9.88 -9.13 15.92
N VAL A 66 9.80 -10.43 16.24
CA VAL A 66 8.96 -10.96 17.33
C VAL A 66 9.83 -11.50 18.47
N THR A 67 10.96 -12.11 18.15
CA THR A 67 11.76 -12.86 19.13
C THR A 67 12.50 -11.90 20.05
N GLU A 68 12.28 -12.01 21.35
CA GLU A 68 13.01 -11.26 22.37
C GLU A 68 14.43 -11.78 22.58
N ILE A 69 15.36 -10.87 22.88
CA ILE A 69 16.73 -11.22 23.22
C ILE A 69 16.81 -11.83 24.62
N VAL A 70 17.63 -12.88 24.76
CA VAL A 70 17.92 -13.50 26.06
C VAL A 70 19.44 -13.52 26.31
N PRO A 71 19.89 -13.54 27.58
CA PRO A 71 21.31 -13.55 27.88
C PRO A 71 22.04 -14.74 27.24
N GLY A 72 23.19 -14.47 26.60
CA GLY A 72 24.02 -15.49 25.97
C GLY A 72 23.54 -15.93 24.58
N MET A 73 22.50 -15.32 24.02
CA MET A 73 22.04 -15.58 22.66
C MET A 73 23.16 -15.22 21.65
N GLU A 74 23.41 -16.10 20.68
CA GLU A 74 24.31 -15.84 19.55
C GLU A 74 23.48 -15.78 18.26
N ILE A 75 23.42 -14.61 17.65
CA ILE A 75 22.58 -14.24 16.52
C ILE A 75 23.48 -14.00 15.31
N ARG A 76 23.11 -14.60 14.17
CA ARG A 76 23.76 -14.41 12.88
C ARG A 76 22.72 -13.94 11.87
N THR A 77 22.92 -12.74 11.34
CA THR A 77 21.90 -12.05 10.53
C THR A 77 22.05 -12.29 9.04
N ASP A 78 23.20 -12.82 8.61
CA ASP A 78 23.59 -12.91 7.20
C ASP A 78 24.31 -14.22 6.83
N THR A 79 23.80 -15.37 7.30
CA THR A 79 24.30 -16.70 6.89
C THR A 79 23.70 -17.13 5.56
N ASP A 80 24.32 -18.07 4.84
CA ASP A 80 23.79 -18.62 3.59
C ASP A 80 22.37 -19.18 3.78
N ARG A 81 22.11 -19.80 4.93
CA ARG A 81 20.79 -20.32 5.30
C ARG A 81 19.75 -19.19 5.45
N VAL A 82 20.13 -18.08 6.09
CA VAL A 82 19.27 -16.90 6.21
C VAL A 82 18.99 -16.29 4.85
N ARG A 83 20.02 -16.11 4.02
CA ARG A 83 19.90 -15.56 2.66
C ARG A 83 18.96 -16.40 1.79
N LEU A 84 19.16 -17.72 1.76
CA LEU A 84 18.31 -18.63 1.00
C LEU A 84 16.85 -18.58 1.48
N SER A 85 16.62 -18.60 2.80
CA SER A 85 15.26 -18.53 3.33
C SER A 85 14.58 -17.21 2.96
N ARG A 86 15.26 -16.07 3.14
CA ARG A 86 14.72 -14.75 2.76
C ARG A 86 14.41 -14.68 1.27
N GLN A 87 15.25 -15.28 0.43
CA GLN A 87 14.99 -15.35 -1.01
C GLN A 87 13.74 -16.17 -1.31
N THR A 88 13.61 -17.38 -0.74
CA THR A 88 12.42 -18.22 -0.93
C THR A 88 11.15 -17.54 -0.39
N ASP A 89 11.23 -16.88 0.78
CA ASP A 89 10.10 -16.14 1.35
C ASP A 89 9.70 -14.97 0.45
N LEU A 90 10.67 -14.26 -0.13
CA LEU A 90 10.41 -13.19 -1.08
C LEU A 90 9.80 -13.73 -2.39
N GLU A 91 10.31 -14.84 -2.92
CA GLU A 91 9.76 -15.52 -4.10
C GLU A 91 8.31 -15.96 -3.85
N LEU A 92 7.99 -16.48 -2.67
CA LEU A 92 6.63 -16.85 -2.30
C LEU A 92 5.73 -15.62 -2.13
N LEU A 93 6.22 -14.54 -1.49
CA LEU A 93 5.47 -13.28 -1.40
C LEU A 93 5.17 -12.69 -2.78
N LEU A 94 6.07 -12.90 -3.74
CA LEU A 94 5.91 -12.43 -5.11
C LEU A 94 5.20 -13.43 -6.03
N SER A 95 4.90 -14.66 -5.60
CA SER A 95 4.31 -15.67 -6.48
C SER A 95 2.94 -15.26 -7.01
N ASP A 96 2.17 -14.57 -6.17
CA ASP A 96 0.86 -14.02 -6.51
C ASP A 96 0.94 -12.51 -6.86
N HIS A 97 2.14 -11.92 -6.80
CA HIS A 97 2.38 -10.56 -7.23
C HIS A 97 2.64 -10.55 -8.74
N VAL A 98 1.58 -10.38 -9.54
CA VAL A 98 1.61 -10.47 -11.02
C VAL A 98 2.34 -9.31 -11.74
N GLY A 99 3.30 -8.67 -11.06
CA GLY A 99 4.09 -7.55 -11.59
C GLY A 99 3.26 -6.30 -11.87
N ASP A 100 2.00 -6.26 -11.43
CA ASP A 100 1.13 -5.10 -11.52
C ASP A 100 1.47 -4.14 -10.36
N CYS A 101 2.55 -3.38 -10.51
CA CYS A 101 2.81 -2.19 -9.68
C CYS A 101 1.68 -1.15 -9.80
N ARG A 102 0.67 -1.40 -10.65
CA ARG A 102 -0.54 -0.62 -10.80
C ARG A 102 -1.74 -1.44 -10.31
N PRO A 103 -2.60 -0.86 -9.47
CA PRO A 103 -3.73 -1.58 -8.90
C PRO A 103 -4.73 -2.02 -10.00
N PRO A 104 -5.40 -3.18 -9.83
CA PRO A 104 -6.30 -3.72 -10.85
C PRO A 104 -7.47 -2.78 -11.16
N CYS A 105 -7.92 -1.98 -10.19
CA CYS A 105 -8.96 -1.00 -10.39
C CYS A 105 -8.55 0.13 -11.37
N THR A 106 -7.27 0.49 -11.45
CA THR A 106 -6.75 1.43 -12.46
C THR A 106 -6.58 0.74 -13.81
N LEU A 107 -6.14 -0.52 -13.83
CA LEU A 107 -5.97 -1.29 -15.07
C LEU A 107 -7.30 -1.58 -15.78
N ALA A 108 -8.33 -1.94 -15.02
CA ALA A 108 -9.68 -2.19 -15.55
C ALA A 108 -10.46 -0.90 -15.87
N CYS A 109 -10.00 0.26 -15.40
CA CYS A 109 -10.67 1.53 -15.70
C CYS A 109 -10.39 1.95 -17.15
N PRO A 110 -11.42 2.15 -18.01
CA PRO A 110 -11.21 2.61 -19.38
C PRO A 110 -10.53 3.98 -19.46
N ALA A 111 -10.77 4.83 -18.45
CA ALA A 111 -10.13 6.14 -18.32
C ALA A 111 -8.71 6.06 -17.72
N ARG A 112 -8.26 4.89 -17.25
CA ARG A 112 -6.99 4.69 -16.53
C ARG A 112 -6.78 5.64 -15.34
N GLY A 113 -7.87 6.00 -14.66
CA GLY A 113 -7.83 6.94 -13.54
C GLY A 113 -7.09 6.41 -12.31
N ASP A 114 -6.53 7.34 -11.53
CA ASP A 114 -5.92 7.05 -10.22
C ASP A 114 -6.99 6.75 -9.16
N VAL A 115 -7.49 5.51 -9.19
CA VAL A 115 -8.55 5.06 -8.28
C VAL A 115 -8.16 5.18 -6.82
N GLN A 116 -6.91 4.87 -6.49
CA GLN A 116 -6.44 4.92 -5.12
C GLN A 116 -6.36 6.37 -4.62
N GLY A 117 -5.84 7.28 -5.44
CA GLY A 117 -5.69 8.70 -5.09
C GLY A 117 -7.02 9.36 -4.76
N TYR A 118 -7.98 9.36 -5.69
CA TYR A 118 -9.26 10.06 -5.43
C TYR A 118 -10.10 9.37 -4.35
N VAL A 119 -10.04 8.04 -4.21
CA VAL A 119 -10.74 7.34 -3.09
C VAL A 119 -10.15 7.75 -1.75
N ASN A 120 -8.81 7.84 -1.63
CA ASN A 120 -8.16 8.26 -0.40
C ASN A 120 -8.48 9.71 -0.03
N LEU A 121 -8.47 10.62 -1.02
CA LEU A 121 -8.85 12.02 -0.82
C LEU A 121 -10.32 12.15 -0.36
N ALA A 122 -11.23 11.41 -1.00
CA ALA A 122 -12.64 11.36 -0.59
C ALA A 122 -12.83 10.81 0.83
N ALA A 123 -12.07 9.77 1.22
CA ALA A 123 -12.09 9.21 2.57
C ALA A 123 -11.63 10.22 3.64
N GLN A 124 -10.75 11.16 3.27
CA GLN A 124 -10.30 12.27 4.14
C GLN A 124 -11.25 13.48 4.12
N GLY A 125 -12.38 13.43 3.38
CA GLY A 125 -13.30 14.54 3.21
C GLY A 125 -12.79 15.65 2.26
N ARG A 126 -11.67 15.43 1.57
CA ARG A 126 -11.04 16.38 0.65
C ARG A 126 -11.67 16.28 -0.74
N TYR A 127 -12.96 16.63 -0.85
CA TYR A 127 -13.76 16.38 -2.06
C TYR A 127 -13.31 17.18 -3.28
N ALA A 128 -12.95 18.46 -3.13
CA ALA A 128 -12.48 19.29 -4.25
C ALA A 128 -11.19 18.73 -4.88
N GLU A 129 -10.24 18.32 -4.04
CA GLU A 129 -8.99 17.70 -4.48
C GLU A 129 -9.24 16.32 -5.10
N SER A 130 -10.18 15.55 -4.52
CA SER A 130 -10.64 14.30 -5.12
C SER A 130 -11.26 14.50 -6.49
N LEU A 131 -12.05 15.57 -6.70
CA LEU A 131 -12.65 15.91 -7.99
C LEU A 131 -11.57 16.35 -8.98
N ALA A 132 -10.58 17.13 -8.54
CA ALA A 132 -9.43 17.52 -9.36
C ALA A 132 -8.63 16.30 -9.84
N ALA A 133 -8.39 15.32 -8.97
CA ALA A 133 -7.75 14.06 -9.34
C ALA A 133 -8.59 13.26 -10.38
N LEU A 134 -9.92 13.27 -10.26
CA LEU A 134 -10.80 12.68 -11.29
C LEU A 134 -10.70 13.43 -12.62
N HIS A 135 -10.58 14.77 -12.59
CA HIS A 135 -10.48 15.62 -13.77
C HIS A 135 -9.25 15.34 -14.64
N GLU A 136 -8.19 14.74 -14.10
CA GLU A 136 -6.99 14.37 -14.86
C GLU A 136 -7.30 13.39 -16.02
N ASN A 137 -8.30 12.53 -15.83
CA ASN A 137 -8.67 11.52 -16.83
C ASN A 137 -10.14 11.58 -17.26
N VAL A 138 -10.97 12.35 -16.55
CA VAL A 138 -12.42 12.41 -16.77
C VAL A 138 -12.84 13.86 -16.94
N THR A 139 -13.32 14.22 -18.14
CA THR A 139 -13.73 15.59 -18.46
C THR A 139 -14.92 16.07 -17.60
N LEU A 140 -15.88 15.19 -17.32
CA LEU A 140 -17.10 15.50 -16.55
C LEU A 140 -17.21 14.57 -15.32
N PRO A 141 -16.42 14.79 -14.27
CA PRO A 141 -16.39 13.90 -13.12
C PRO A 141 -17.67 13.97 -12.28
N ALA A 142 -18.43 15.07 -12.33
CA ALA A 142 -19.74 15.12 -11.67
C ALA A 142 -20.76 14.13 -12.27
N SER A 143 -20.62 13.76 -13.55
CA SER A 143 -21.51 12.78 -14.20
C SER A 143 -20.99 11.35 -14.12
N ILE A 144 -19.67 11.14 -13.98
CA ILE A 144 -19.06 9.80 -14.11
C ILE A 144 -19.64 8.77 -13.12
N GLY A 145 -19.92 9.16 -11.88
CA GLY A 145 -20.50 8.27 -10.87
C GLY A 145 -21.91 7.75 -11.23
N ARG A 146 -22.60 8.37 -12.19
CA ARG A 146 -23.94 7.98 -12.66
C ARG A 146 -23.91 7.05 -13.88
N VAL A 147 -22.85 7.14 -14.68
CA VAL A 147 -22.74 6.43 -15.96
C VAL A 147 -21.66 5.34 -15.96
N CYS A 148 -20.83 5.28 -14.92
CA CYS A 148 -19.73 4.32 -14.85
C CYS A 148 -20.26 2.88 -14.72
N PRO A 149 -19.84 1.95 -15.61
CA PRO A 149 -20.20 0.54 -15.50
C PRO A 149 -19.45 -0.21 -14.39
N ALA A 150 -18.53 0.48 -13.69
CA ALA A 150 -17.77 -0.05 -12.54
C ALA A 150 -16.95 -1.35 -12.78
N PRO A 151 -16.27 -1.54 -13.93
CA PRO A 151 -15.47 -2.76 -14.16
C PRO A 151 -14.31 -2.91 -13.15
N CYS A 152 -13.87 -1.79 -12.56
CA CYS A 152 -12.88 -1.77 -11.50
C CYS A 152 -13.35 -2.44 -10.18
N GLU A 153 -14.65 -2.49 -9.94
CA GLU A 153 -15.22 -3.12 -8.74
C GLU A 153 -15.25 -4.65 -8.88
N GLU A 154 -15.46 -5.16 -10.10
CA GLU A 154 -15.42 -6.60 -10.40
C GLU A 154 -14.04 -7.21 -10.14
N VAL A 155 -12.97 -6.48 -10.50
CA VAL A 155 -11.57 -6.93 -10.32
C VAL A 155 -10.95 -6.46 -8.98
N CYS A 156 -11.75 -5.96 -8.05
CA CYS A 156 -11.24 -5.41 -6.79
C CYS A 156 -10.65 -6.51 -5.90
N ARG A 157 -9.40 -6.35 -5.43
CA ARG A 157 -8.77 -7.34 -4.52
C ARG A 157 -9.48 -7.46 -3.16
N ARG A 158 -10.27 -6.45 -2.75
CA ARG A 158 -11.09 -6.51 -1.53
C ARG A 158 -12.17 -7.60 -1.63
N ASN A 159 -12.57 -8.02 -2.83
CA ASN A 159 -13.46 -9.18 -3.03
C ASN A 159 -12.91 -10.50 -2.45
N PHE A 160 -11.58 -10.61 -2.23
CA PHE A 160 -10.97 -11.81 -1.64
C PHE A 160 -10.94 -11.80 -0.11
N VAL A 161 -11.15 -10.65 0.51
CA VAL A 161 -10.96 -10.46 1.96
C VAL A 161 -12.24 -9.99 2.65
N ASP A 162 -13.05 -9.19 1.97
CA ASP A 162 -14.30 -8.64 2.49
C ASP A 162 -15.50 -9.21 1.72
N GLU A 163 -16.70 -8.94 2.23
CA GLU A 163 -17.94 -9.38 1.61
C GLU A 163 -18.26 -8.65 0.29
N ALA A 164 -17.64 -7.49 0.03
CA ALA A 164 -17.93 -6.63 -1.12
C ALA A 164 -16.72 -5.78 -1.57
N PRO A 165 -16.68 -5.33 -2.83
CA PRO A 165 -15.63 -4.44 -3.31
C PRO A 165 -15.76 -3.04 -2.71
N VAL A 166 -14.72 -2.23 -2.88
CA VAL A 166 -14.84 -0.78 -2.66
C VAL A 166 -15.83 -0.21 -3.67
N SER A 167 -16.87 0.50 -3.19
CA SER A 167 -17.92 1.11 -4.03
C SER A 167 -17.42 2.37 -4.75
N ILE A 168 -16.42 2.21 -5.62
CA ILE A 168 -15.72 3.27 -6.36
C ILE A 168 -16.68 4.15 -7.16
N ARG A 169 -17.71 3.58 -7.81
CA ARG A 169 -18.73 4.33 -8.55
C ARG A 169 -19.51 5.26 -7.64
N GLU A 170 -19.96 4.77 -6.49
CA GLU A 170 -20.72 5.58 -5.54
C GLU A 170 -19.84 6.65 -4.88
N ILE A 171 -18.55 6.36 -4.65
CA ILE A 171 -17.59 7.36 -4.18
C ILE A 171 -17.42 8.49 -5.20
N LYS A 172 -17.28 8.16 -6.50
CA LYS A 172 -17.25 9.18 -7.57
C LYS A 172 -18.52 10.03 -7.58
N ARG A 173 -19.68 9.40 -7.41
CA ARG A 173 -20.97 10.09 -7.33
C ARG A 173 -20.99 11.04 -6.12
N LEU A 174 -20.60 10.57 -4.95
CA LEU A 174 -20.49 11.39 -3.73
C LEU A 174 -19.59 12.61 -3.95
N VAL A 175 -18.39 12.42 -4.48
CA VAL A 175 -17.44 13.50 -4.76
C VAL A 175 -18.04 14.53 -5.71
N GLY A 176 -18.66 14.07 -6.80
CA GLY A 176 -19.36 14.93 -7.76
C GLY A 176 -20.50 15.73 -7.11
N ASP A 177 -21.33 15.06 -6.31
CA ASP A 177 -22.49 15.69 -5.65
C ASP A 177 -22.05 16.74 -4.62
N ARG A 178 -21.02 16.45 -3.83
CA ARG A 178 -20.45 17.41 -2.87
C ARG A 178 -19.89 18.66 -3.54
N CYS A 179 -19.22 18.51 -4.67
CA CYS A 179 -18.66 19.64 -5.40
C CYS A 179 -19.72 20.43 -6.17
N LEU A 180 -20.82 19.78 -6.58
CA LEU A 180 -22.00 20.47 -7.12
C LEU A 180 -22.68 21.34 -6.05
N GLU A 181 -22.77 20.86 -4.80
CA GLU A 181 -23.33 21.63 -3.67
C GLU A 181 -22.56 22.93 -3.40
N THR A 182 -21.23 22.88 -3.50
CA THR A 182 -20.36 24.04 -3.25
C THR A 182 -20.07 24.89 -4.49
N GLY A 183 -20.41 24.40 -5.69
CA GLY A 183 -20.06 25.00 -6.97
C GLY A 183 -18.58 24.84 -7.36
N ASP A 184 -17.80 24.06 -6.60
CA ASP A 184 -16.38 23.83 -6.83
C ASP A 184 -16.13 22.68 -7.81
N LEU A 185 -16.53 22.89 -9.07
CA LEU A 185 -16.37 21.90 -10.15
C LEU A 185 -15.00 21.95 -10.82
N GLY A 186 -14.02 22.60 -10.20
CA GLY A 186 -12.73 22.86 -10.81
C GLY A 186 -12.76 23.96 -11.90
N PRO A 187 -11.61 24.23 -12.53
CA PRO A 187 -11.48 25.34 -13.46
C PRO A 187 -12.13 25.01 -14.81
N ILE A 188 -13.15 25.79 -15.19
CA ILE A 188 -13.66 25.81 -16.57
C ILE A 188 -12.72 26.68 -17.41
N PRO A 189 -12.09 26.15 -18.48
CA PRO A 189 -11.22 26.94 -19.34
C PRO A 189 -11.99 28.11 -19.96
N ARG A 190 -11.41 29.31 -19.95
CA ARG A 190 -11.94 30.43 -20.73
C ARG A 190 -11.62 30.20 -22.20
N ILE A 191 -12.66 30.13 -23.01
CA ILE A 191 -12.55 29.96 -24.47
C ILE A 191 -12.80 31.30 -25.18
N ALA A 192 -12.10 31.53 -26.29
CA ALA A 192 -12.39 32.62 -27.21
C ALA A 192 -13.29 32.09 -28.35
N GLU A 193 -14.28 32.87 -28.78
CA GLU A 193 -15.07 32.52 -29.96
C GLU A 193 -14.19 32.49 -31.20
N ASN A 194 -14.29 31.42 -31.97
CA ASN A 194 -13.53 31.22 -33.21
C ASN A 194 -14.39 31.35 -34.48
N GLY A 195 -15.68 31.70 -34.34
CA GLY A 195 -16.62 31.84 -35.46
C GLY A 195 -17.00 30.54 -36.17
N GLY A 196 -16.54 29.38 -35.68
CA GLY A 196 -16.87 28.07 -36.24
C GLY A 196 -18.19 27.52 -35.71
N SER A 197 -18.88 26.73 -36.53
CA SER A 197 -20.07 25.97 -36.13
C SER A 197 -19.72 24.51 -35.89
N VAL A 198 -20.19 23.94 -34.77
CA VAL A 198 -20.06 22.52 -34.46
C VAL A 198 -21.41 21.84 -34.57
N ALA A 199 -21.48 20.71 -35.27
CA ALA A 199 -22.62 19.80 -35.23
C ALA A 199 -22.32 18.67 -34.23
N ILE A 200 -23.17 18.50 -33.22
CA ILE A 200 -23.08 17.38 -32.28
C ILE A 200 -23.86 16.21 -32.87
N VAL A 201 -23.16 15.13 -33.22
CA VAL A 201 -23.77 13.89 -33.74
C VAL A 201 -23.51 12.76 -32.75
N GLY A 202 -24.57 12.33 -32.06
CA GLY A 202 -24.50 11.30 -31.01
C GLY A 202 -24.13 11.86 -29.62
N GLY A 203 -24.66 11.22 -28.57
CA GLY A 203 -24.52 11.70 -27.17
C GLY A 203 -24.57 10.60 -26.11
N GLY A 204 -24.34 9.34 -26.49
CA GLY A 204 -24.43 8.18 -25.60
C GLY A 204 -23.12 7.40 -25.49
N LEU A 205 -23.00 6.60 -24.42
CA LEU A 205 -21.81 5.79 -24.07
C LEU A 205 -21.47 4.66 -25.06
N GLY A 206 -22.23 4.51 -26.14
CA GLY A 206 -22.07 3.45 -27.14
C GLY A 206 -22.03 3.98 -28.58
N GLY A 207 -21.61 5.24 -28.78
CA GLY A 207 -21.38 5.82 -30.10
C GLY A 207 -20.21 5.17 -30.83
#